data_AF-A0A6G3LN40-F1
#
_entry.id   AF-A0A6G3LN40-F1
#
_cell.length_a   1.000
_cell.length_b   1.000
_cell.length_c   1.000
_cell.angle_alpha   90.00
_cell.angle_beta   90.00
_cell.angle_gamma   90.00
#
_symmetry.space_group_name_H-M   'P 1'
#
loop_
_entity.id
_entity.type
_entity.pdbx_description
1 polymer ?
#
loop_
_entity_poly.entity_id
_entity_poly.type
_entity_poly.pdbx_seq_one_letter_code
_entity_poly.pdbx_strand_id
1 'polypeptide(L)' 'AGSVVTRDVPDHGLVMGNPARLVGFVCYCGRPLKEVIRETENSVLLKCMHCGREVSISRELYSRVARAKDSKD' A
#
# COMPACT_ATOMS: atom_id res chain seq x y z
N ALA A 1 7.99 -7.41 -10.22
CA ALA A 1 6.95 -6.40 -10.46
C ALA A 1 6.19 -6.19 -9.14
N GLY A 2 6.12 -4.95 -8.64
CA GLY A 2 5.64 -4.65 -7.29
C GLY A 2 4.13 -4.86 -7.15
N SER A 3 3.73 -5.73 -6.23
CA SER A 3 2.34 -6.05 -5.95
C SER A 3 1.59 -4.85 -5.39
N VAL A 4 0.68 -4.31 -6.20
CA VAL A 4 -0.36 -3.39 -5.77
C VAL A 4 -1.68 -4.16 -5.91
N VAL A 5 -2.23 -4.62 -4.78
CA VAL A 5 -3.59 -5.17 -4.74
C VAL A 5 -4.49 -4.07 -4.21
N THR A 6 -5.01 -3.27 -5.13
CA THR A 6 -6.11 -2.34 -4.88
C THR A 6 -7.41 -3.12 -5.04
N ARG A 7 -8.01 -3.53 -3.94
CA ARG A 7 -9.43 -3.90 -3.91
C ARG A 7 -10.19 -2.58 -4.18
N ASP A 8 -10.85 -2.34 -5.31
CA ASP A 8 -11.59 -3.20 -6.25
C ASP A 8 -10.85 -3.70 -7.50
N VAL A 9 -10.88 -5.03 -7.73
CA VAL A 9 -10.69 -5.62 -9.07
C VAL A 9 -11.89 -6.52 -9.37
N PRO A 10 -12.88 -6.05 -10.15
CA PRO A 10 -13.84 -6.93 -10.83
C PRO A 10 -13.09 -7.74 -11.92
N ASP A 11 -13.48 -9.01 -12.08
CA ASP A 11 -12.95 -10.11 -12.90
C ASP A 11 -11.73 -9.83 -13.80
N HIS A 12 -10.69 -10.67 -13.66
CA HIS A 12 -9.41 -10.72 -14.40
C HIS A 12 -8.15 -10.11 -13.73
N GLY A 13 -8.02 -10.23 -12.40
CA GLY A 13 -6.79 -9.86 -11.68
C GLY A 13 -5.64 -10.87 -11.85
N LEU A 14 -4.59 -10.50 -12.60
CA LEU A 14 -3.35 -11.25 -12.69
C LEU A 14 -2.39 -10.87 -11.54
N VAL A 15 -2.05 -11.84 -10.70
CA VAL A 15 -1.04 -11.69 -9.62
C VAL A 15 0.27 -12.34 -10.06
N MET A 16 1.40 -11.63 -9.93
CA MET A 16 2.73 -12.24 -10.08
C MET A 16 3.69 -11.83 -8.94
N GLY A 17 4.37 -12.83 -8.36
CA GLY A 17 5.66 -12.66 -7.65
C GLY A 17 5.81 -13.43 -6.33
N ASN A 18 6.85 -14.27 -6.24
CA ASN A 18 7.37 -14.95 -5.04
C ASN A 18 8.91 -14.73 -5.00
N PRO A 19 9.55 -14.16 -3.94
CA PRO A 19 9.02 -13.57 -2.70
C PRO A 19 9.19 -12.05 -2.70
N ALA A 20 8.10 -11.29 -2.85
CA ALA A 20 8.16 -9.83 -2.71
C ALA A 20 8.04 -9.45 -1.23
N ARG A 21 9.15 -9.09 -0.57
CA ARG A 21 9.08 -8.41 0.74
C ARG A 21 8.42 -7.06 0.53
N LEU A 22 7.22 -6.88 1.06
CA LEU A 22 6.50 -5.61 0.98
C LEU A 22 7.17 -4.60 1.95
N VAL A 23 7.94 -3.66 1.40
CA VAL A 23 8.74 -2.68 2.18
C VAL A 23 8.06 -1.31 2.31
N GLY A 24 6.94 -1.08 1.62
CA GLY A 24 6.29 0.22 1.55
C GLY A 24 5.17 0.28 0.51
N PHE A 25 4.48 1.41 0.47
CA PHE A 25 3.46 1.73 -0.53
C PHE A 25 3.95 2.87 -1.42
N VAL A 26 3.59 2.82 -2.70
CA VAL A 26 3.93 3.86 -3.68
C VAL A 26 2.65 4.36 -4.35
N CYS A 27 2.63 5.65 -4.66
CA CYS A 27 1.58 6.26 -5.45
C CYS A 27 1.76 5.88 -6.93
N TYR A 28 0.69 6.02 -7.72
CA TYR A 28 0.72 5.93 -9.19
C TYR A 28 1.72 6.87 -9.86
N CYS A 29 2.14 7.96 -9.19
CA CYS A 29 3.19 8.84 -9.68
C CYS A 29 4.63 8.34 -9.38
N GLY A 30 4.78 7.12 -8.84
CA GLY A 30 6.05 6.49 -8.52
C GLY A 30 6.69 6.95 -7.20
N ARG A 31 6.03 7.84 -6.44
CA ARG A 31 6.57 8.36 -5.17
C ARG A 31 6.06 7.57 -3.97
N PRO A 32 6.87 7.41 -2.91
CA PRO A 32 6.46 6.69 -1.70
C PRO A 32 5.30 7.41 -1.00
N LEU A 33 4.33 6.62 -0.54
CA LEU A 33 3.23 7.07 0.30
C LEU A 33 3.63 6.93 1.77
N LYS A 34 3.61 8.04 2.50
CA LYS A 34 3.96 8.09 3.93
C LYS A 34 2.91 8.82 4.78
N GLU A 35 2.03 9.58 4.15
CA GLU A 35 1.04 10.41 4.82
C GLU A 35 -0.28 9.67 4.91
N VAL A 36 -0.65 9.25 6.11
CA VAL A 36 -1.98 8.70 6.39
C VAL A 36 -2.93 9.86 6.64
N ILE A 37 -4.01 9.92 5.86
CA ILE A 37 -5.04 10.97 5.99
C ILE A 37 -6.35 10.45 6.56
N ARG A 38 -6.60 9.14 6.50
CA ARG A 38 -7.76 8.50 7.11
C ARG A 38 -7.45 7.04 7.41
N GLU A 39 -7.87 6.57 8.57
CA GLU A 39 -7.86 5.15 8.91
C GLU A 39 -9.28 4.68 9.23
N THR A 40 -9.61 3.50 8.75
CA THR A 40 -10.87 2.81 9.05
C THR A 40 -10.54 1.42 9.57
N GLU A 41 -11.57 0.69 9.99
CA GLU A 41 -11.40 -0.68 10.47
C GLU A 41 -10.80 -1.62 9.41
N ASN A 42 -11.06 -1.36 8.13
CA ASN A 42 -10.70 -2.25 7.02
C ASN A 42 -9.64 -1.67 6.08
N SER A 43 -9.42 -0.35 6.08
CA SER A 43 -8.51 0.32 5.15
C SER A 43 -7.82 1.55 5.74
N VAL A 44 -6.67 1.88 5.17
CA VAL A 44 -5.85 3.06 5.45
C VAL A 44 -5.73 3.85 4.16
N LEU A 45 -6.18 5.11 4.18
CA LEU A 45 -6.10 6.03 3.07
C LEU A 45 -4.83 6.86 3.19
N LEU A 46 -3.95 6.72 2.20
CA LEU A 46 -2.69 7.43 2.11
C LEU A 46 -2.77 8.52 1.05
N LYS A 47 -2.25 9.71 1.35
CA LYS A 47 -2.13 10.80 0.39
C LYS A 47 -0.71 10.92 -0.14
N CYS A 48 -0.60 11.20 -1.43
CA CYS A 48 0.67 11.58 -2.04
C CYS A 48 0.88 13.08 -1.90
N MET A 49 1.90 13.49 -1.15
CA MET A 49 2.25 14.92 -1.00
C MET A 49 2.71 15.59 -2.29
N HIS A 50 3.07 14.83 -3.32
CA HIS A 50 3.56 15.40 -4.59
C HIS A 50 2.45 15.65 -5.61
N CYS A 51 1.55 14.69 -5.81
CA CYS A 51 0.48 14.81 -6.81
C CYS A 51 -0.92 14.95 -6.21
N GLY A 52 -1.04 14.93 -4.88
CA GLY A 52 -2.31 15.08 -4.16
C GLY A 52 -3.25 13.86 -4.21
N ARG A 53 -2.91 12.80 -4.97
CA ARG A 53 -3.76 11.60 -5.09
C ARG A 53 -3.85 10.82 -3.78
N GLU A 54 -4.99 10.18 -3.59
CA GLU A 54 -5.30 9.34 -2.45
C GLU A 54 -5.30 7.87 -2.86
N VAL A 55 -4.75 7.01 -2.02
CA VAL A 55 -4.61 5.57 -2.26
C VAL A 55 -5.11 4.82 -1.04
N SER A 56 -6.14 4.00 -1.23
CA SER A 56 -6.69 3.14 -0.20
C SER A 56 -5.94 1.82 -0.16
N ILE A 57 -5.40 1.48 1.00
CA ILE A 57 -4.68 0.24 1.28
C ILE A 57 -5.46 -0.54 2.32
N SER A 58 -5.58 -1.87 2.20
CA SER A 58 -6.23 -2.65 3.27
C SER A 58 -5.45 -2.56 4.58
N ARG A 59 -6.15 -2.52 5.71
CA ARG A 59 -5.53 -2.42 7.04
C ARG A 59 -4.58 -3.58 7.31
N GLU A 60 -4.91 -4.76 6.80
CA GLU A 60 -4.07 -5.94 6.88
C GLU A 60 -2.73 -5.75 6.16
N LEU A 61 -2.74 -5.27 4.91
CA LEU A 61 -1.51 -5.00 4.15
C LEU A 61 -0.68 -3.90 4.81
N TYR A 62 -1.33 -2.82 5.25
CA TYR A 62 -0.67 -1.73 5.94
C TYR A 62 0.04 -2.21 7.20
N SER A 63 -0.63 -3.04 8.00
CA SER A 63 -0.10 -3.63 9.24
C SER A 63 1.10 -4.56 8.98
N ARG A 64 1.10 -5.33 7.89
CA ARG A 64 2.23 -6.20 7.51
C ARG A 64 3.50 -5.40 7.21
N VAL A 65 3.36 -4.23 6.56
CA VAL A 65 4.49 -3.34 6.28
C VAL A 65 4.94 -2.59 7.53
N ALA A 66 3.99 -2.12 8.36
CA ALA A 66 4.30 -1.41 9.59
C ALA A 66 5.17 -2.27 10.52
N ARG A 67 4.76 -3.51 10.77
CA ARG A 67 5.51 -4.47 11.61
C ARG A 67 6.91 -4.81 11.06
N ALA A 68 7.09 -4.76 9.73
CA ALA A 68 8.38 -5.01 9.11
C ALA A 68 9.38 -3.84 9.28
N LYS A 69 8.89 -2.62 9.60
CA LYS A 69 9.75 -1.47 9.89
C LYS A 69 10.34 -1.52 11.30
N ASP A 70 9.62 -2.10 12.25
CA ASP A 70 10.04 -2.18 13.67
C ASP A 70 11.14 -3.21 13.93
N SER A 71 11.49 -4.05 12.94
CA SER A 71 12.54 -5.09 13.05
C SER A 71 13.90 -4.66 12.49
N LYS A 72 14.11 -3.36 12.25
CA LYS A 72 15.42 -2.78 11.91
C LYS A 72 15.88 -1.84 13.03
N ASP A 73 16.25 -2.44 14.16
CA ASP A 73 17.24 -1.91 15.10
C ASP A 73 18.49 -2.78 15.01
#